data_AF-A0A401G5L9-F1
#
_entry.id   AF-A0A401G5L9-F1
#
_cell.length_a   1.000
_cell.length_b   1.000
_cell.length_c   1.000
_cell.angle_alpha   90.00
_cell.angle_beta   90.00
_cell.angle_gamma   90.00
#
_symmetry.space_group_name_H-M   'P 1'
#
loop_
_entity.id
_entity.type
_entity.pdbx_description
1 polymer ?
#
loop_
_entity_poly.entity_id
_entity_poly.type
_entity_poly.pdbx_seq_one_letter_code
_entity_poly.pdbx_strand_id
1 'polypeptide(L)'
;MTGEVKAKEDAIPPAVVDDDDIDEEEDGVAEVHPSGGDAKKKKKKKKPKKKKVEQSDPPRIGLSKFFHDGIYPEGELQEYKDDNAWRTTSEEMRYNERVANEDPETTYQDIRRGAEVHRQVRRYARKMIKPGMSMTEIAENIENGTRALVEENGLESGVGFPTGLSLNNCAAHYSPNAGDTIVLQQSDVLKVDFGVHVKGRILDSAFTLTFEPSYDKLLEAVKAATDTGIREAGIDVRLGEIGGAIQETMESYEVEVNGKVYPVKAIENLSGHSINRYQIHGGKSVLLVKNDDQTKMEEGEYFAIETFGSTGRGRVVENGDVSHYARVVDAPHVPLRLTSAKTLLKSINKNFGTLPFCRRYLDRLGETKYLLALNHLVSQGIVQDYPPLCDQRGAMTAQFEHTILLRPTRKEVVSRGEDY
;
A
#
# COMPACT_ATOMS: atom_id res chain seq x y z
N MET A 1 -34.12 33.95 50.31
CA MET A 1 -34.36 32.59 50.83
C MET A 1 -34.13 31.63 49.66
N THR A 2 -32.93 31.08 49.47
CA THR A 2 -32.27 29.97 50.22
C THR A 2 -32.92 28.62 49.96
N GLY A 3 -32.25 27.76 49.19
CA GLY A 3 -32.75 26.44 48.77
C GLY A 3 -31.88 25.78 47.70
N GLU A 4 -30.56 25.69 47.92
CA GLU A 4 -29.69 24.89 47.06
C GLU A 4 -29.97 23.40 47.24
N VAL A 5 -29.96 22.63 46.14
CA VAL A 5 -29.89 21.16 46.17
C VAL A 5 -28.76 20.71 45.26
N LYS A 6 -27.65 20.25 45.85
CA LYS A 6 -26.52 19.68 45.11
C LYS A 6 -26.80 18.21 44.82
N ALA A 7 -26.85 17.84 43.55
CA ALA A 7 -26.57 16.46 43.14
C ALA A 7 -25.08 16.16 43.35
N LYS A 8 -24.74 14.90 43.63
CA LYS A 8 -23.35 14.42 43.70
C LYS A 8 -22.95 13.78 42.37
N GLU A 9 -21.70 13.99 41.98
CA GLU A 9 -21.01 13.13 41.02
C GLU A 9 -20.32 12.00 41.79
N ASP A 10 -20.45 10.76 41.32
CA ASP A 10 -19.76 9.61 41.92
C ASP A 10 -18.36 9.49 41.32
N ALA A 11 -17.33 9.76 42.14
CA ALA A 11 -15.93 9.71 41.72
C ALA A 11 -15.39 8.26 41.73
N ILE A 12 -14.82 7.83 40.60
CA ILE A 12 -14.09 6.57 40.49
C ILE A 12 -12.70 6.76 41.11
N PRO A 13 -12.24 5.89 42.04
CA PRO A 13 -10.94 6.03 42.68
C PRO A 13 -9.78 5.75 41.69
N PRO A 14 -8.62 6.42 41.87
CA PRO A 14 -7.48 6.23 40.97
C PRO A 14 -6.85 4.85 41.11
N ALA A 15 -6.34 4.31 40.00
CA ALA A 15 -5.49 3.13 40.01
C ALA A 15 -4.10 3.49 40.57
N VAL A 16 -3.54 2.61 41.40
CA VAL A 16 -2.15 2.70 41.84
C VAL A 16 -1.23 2.39 40.65
N VAL A 17 -0.17 3.18 40.50
CA VAL A 17 0.92 2.90 39.57
C VAL A 17 2.13 2.57 40.44
N ASP A 18 2.57 1.32 40.42
CA ASP A 18 3.81 0.91 41.05
C ASP A 18 4.97 1.22 40.08
N ASP A 19 5.87 2.11 40.48
CA ASP A 19 7.21 2.23 39.89
C ASP A 19 8.05 1.03 40.35
N ASP A 20 8.68 0.31 39.42
CA ASP A 20 9.65 -0.76 39.69
C ASP A 20 10.87 -0.61 38.74
N ASP A 21 11.95 -0.06 39.30
CA ASP A 21 13.38 -0.22 38.98
C ASP A 21 13.91 -0.13 37.53
N ILE A 22 14.71 0.92 37.32
CA ILE A 22 15.80 0.97 36.34
C ILE A 22 17.07 0.41 37.03
N ASP A 23 17.57 -0.75 36.59
CA ASP A 23 18.87 -1.28 37.02
C ASP A 23 19.88 -1.21 35.85
N GLU A 24 20.97 -0.48 36.06
CA GLU A 24 22.19 -0.54 35.26
C GLU A 24 23.20 -1.48 35.96
N GLU A 25 23.70 -2.53 35.28
CA GLU A 25 24.78 -3.39 35.83
C GLU A 25 26.13 -3.02 35.17
N GLU A 26 27.07 -2.44 35.95
CA GLU A 26 28.48 -2.30 35.55
C GLU A 26 29.27 -3.62 35.69
N ASP A 27 30.29 -3.81 34.84
CA ASP A 27 31.20 -4.95 34.88
C ASP A 27 32.17 -4.90 36.09
N GLY A 28 32.36 -6.03 36.78
CA GLY A 28 33.32 -6.17 37.89
C GLY A 28 33.89 -7.59 38.04
N VAL A 29 35.23 -7.72 38.05
CA VAL A 29 35.95 -9.02 37.98
C VAL A 29 36.82 -9.27 39.23
N ALA A 30 36.70 -10.44 39.87
CA ALA A 30 37.60 -10.93 40.95
C ALA A 30 37.51 -12.46 41.21
N GLU A 31 38.53 -13.06 41.87
CA GLU A 31 38.53 -14.42 42.48
C GLU A 31 39.49 -14.43 43.72
N VAL A 32 39.95 -15.51 44.40
CA VAL A 32 40.23 -16.92 44.05
C VAL A 32 39.93 -17.91 45.20
N HIS A 33 39.06 -18.90 44.94
CA HIS A 33 38.93 -20.19 45.65
C HIS A 33 38.79 -20.16 47.22
N PRO A 34 38.90 -21.28 47.98
CA PRO A 34 37.75 -22.19 48.18
C PRO A 34 37.48 -22.63 49.64
N SER A 35 36.24 -23.04 49.95
CA SER A 35 35.96 -24.01 51.03
C SER A 35 34.65 -24.79 50.75
N GLY A 36 34.51 -25.99 51.32
CA GLY A 36 33.44 -26.94 50.97
C GLY A 36 32.32 -27.04 52.00
N GLY A 37 31.12 -27.43 51.54
CA GLY A 37 29.97 -27.76 52.39
C GLY A 37 28.77 -28.21 51.56
N ASP A 38 28.23 -29.39 51.84
CA ASP A 38 27.15 -30.00 51.06
C ASP A 38 25.80 -29.27 51.26
N ALA A 39 25.34 -28.55 50.24
CA ALA A 39 24.08 -27.82 50.26
C ALA A 39 23.20 -28.17 49.05
N LYS A 40 21.95 -28.60 49.34
CA LYS A 40 20.96 -29.09 48.37
C LYS A 40 20.82 -28.17 47.14
N LYS A 41 21.06 -28.70 45.94
CA LYS A 41 20.81 -28.02 44.66
C LYS A 41 19.36 -27.53 44.53
N LYS A 42 19.08 -26.28 44.90
CA LYS A 42 17.88 -25.57 44.44
C LYS A 42 17.91 -25.55 42.91
N LYS A 43 16.92 -26.18 42.26
CA LYS A 43 16.74 -26.04 40.80
C LYS A 43 16.50 -24.55 40.51
N LYS A 44 17.47 -23.84 39.90
CA LYS A 44 17.20 -22.54 39.26
C LYS A 44 16.04 -22.78 38.28
N LYS A 45 14.87 -22.17 38.53
CA LYS A 45 13.82 -22.09 37.52
C LYS A 45 14.47 -21.42 36.30
N LYS A 46 14.46 -22.06 35.13
CA LYS A 46 14.83 -21.36 33.90
C LYS A 46 13.90 -20.14 33.80
N LYS A 47 14.44 -18.92 33.64
CA LYS A 47 13.61 -17.78 33.21
C LYS A 47 12.84 -18.27 31.97
N PRO A 48 11.51 -18.13 31.90
CA PRO A 48 10.76 -18.61 30.75
C PRO A 48 11.35 -17.95 29.50
N LYS A 49 11.68 -18.73 28.46
CA LYS A 49 11.99 -18.14 27.16
C LYS A 49 10.79 -17.27 26.79
N LYS A 50 10.99 -15.96 26.61
CA LYS A 50 9.95 -15.08 26.02
C LYS A 50 9.49 -15.80 24.75
N LYS A 51 8.20 -16.14 24.65
CA LYS A 51 7.65 -16.67 23.39
C LYS A 51 7.93 -15.60 22.33
N LYS A 52 8.45 -16.01 21.17
CA LYS A 52 8.52 -15.09 20.03
C LYS A 52 7.09 -14.66 19.72
N VAL A 53 6.86 -13.38 19.47
CA VAL A 53 5.53 -12.93 19.02
C VAL A 53 5.31 -13.52 17.63
N GLU A 54 4.16 -14.13 17.43
CA GLU A 54 3.70 -14.71 16.17
C GLU A 54 2.45 -13.96 15.74
N GLN A 55 2.30 -13.69 14.44
CA GLN A 55 1.14 -13.00 13.89
C GLN A 55 -0.10 -13.91 13.99
N SER A 56 -1.28 -13.31 14.23
CA SER A 56 -2.53 -14.05 14.30
C SER A 56 -3.03 -14.48 12.91
N ASP A 57 -4.02 -15.37 12.87
CA ASP A 57 -4.74 -15.78 11.66
C ASP A 57 -6.25 -15.58 11.90
N PRO A 58 -6.90 -14.55 11.32
CA PRO A 58 -6.34 -13.53 10.42
C PRO A 58 -5.31 -12.60 11.10
N PRO A 59 -4.41 -11.95 10.33
CA PRO A 59 -3.40 -11.04 10.87
C PRO A 59 -4.06 -9.78 11.45
N ARG A 60 -3.85 -9.54 12.75
CA ARG A 60 -4.45 -8.44 13.53
C ARG A 60 -3.51 -7.87 14.61
N ILE A 61 -2.28 -8.33 14.73
CA ILE A 61 -1.30 -7.80 15.69
C ILE A 61 -0.47 -6.70 15.02
N GLY A 62 -0.47 -5.52 15.62
CA GLY A 62 0.25 -4.32 15.16
C GLY A 62 1.76 -4.54 15.00
N LEU A 63 2.34 -3.95 13.95
CA LEU A 63 3.69 -4.28 13.51
C LEU A 63 4.78 -3.84 14.51
N SER A 64 4.51 -2.82 15.34
CA SER A 64 5.40 -2.42 16.45
C SER A 64 5.67 -3.53 17.48
N LYS A 65 4.83 -4.57 17.54
CA LYS A 65 5.00 -5.72 18.45
C LYS A 65 5.99 -6.76 17.93
N PHE A 66 6.55 -6.53 16.74
CA PHE A 66 7.62 -7.33 16.14
C PHE A 66 8.90 -6.49 16.04
N PHE A 67 8.79 -5.27 15.52
CA PHE A 67 9.90 -4.33 15.30
C PHE A 67 9.86 -3.21 16.36
N HIS A 68 10.46 -3.49 17.52
CA HIS A 68 10.37 -2.66 18.73
C HIS A 68 11.30 -1.43 18.71
N ASP A 69 12.31 -1.48 17.85
CA ASP A 69 13.31 -0.46 17.54
C ASP A 69 12.84 0.50 16.43
N GLY A 70 11.72 0.21 15.77
CA GLY A 70 11.24 0.95 14.60
C GLY A 70 12.05 0.68 13.32
N ILE A 71 12.89 -0.36 13.29
CA ILE A 71 13.69 -0.75 12.12
C ILE A 71 12.95 -1.85 11.36
N TYR A 72 12.37 -1.50 10.21
CA TYR A 72 11.59 -2.41 9.38
C TYR A 72 12.44 -3.04 8.26
N PRO A 73 12.07 -4.23 7.75
CA PRO A 73 12.87 -4.92 6.73
C PRO A 73 13.01 -4.10 5.44
N GLU A 74 14.23 -4.03 4.91
CA GLU A 74 14.49 -3.51 3.56
C GLU A 74 13.77 -4.37 2.50
N GLY A 75 13.45 -3.76 1.36
CA GLY A 75 13.04 -4.51 0.17
C GLY A 75 14.22 -5.13 -0.59
N GLU A 76 13.98 -5.49 -1.85
CA GLU A 76 15.02 -5.98 -2.75
C GLU A 76 15.94 -4.82 -3.17
N LEU A 77 17.20 -4.86 -2.77
CA LEU A 77 18.21 -3.87 -3.16
C LEU A 77 18.83 -4.22 -4.52
N GLN A 78 18.69 -3.31 -5.49
CA GLN A 78 19.32 -3.40 -6.81
C GLN A 78 20.38 -2.29 -6.96
N GLU A 79 21.57 -2.66 -7.45
CA GLU A 79 22.58 -1.68 -7.87
C GLU A 79 22.06 -0.87 -9.07
N TYR A 80 22.44 0.40 -9.18
CA TYR A 80 22.30 1.11 -10.46
C TYR A 80 23.33 0.59 -11.47
N LYS A 81 22.99 0.66 -12.75
CA LYS A 81 23.84 0.24 -13.87
C LYS A 81 24.59 1.42 -14.48
N ASP A 82 25.50 1.09 -15.40
CA ASP A 82 26.08 2.01 -16.38
C ASP A 82 26.65 3.29 -15.73
N ASP A 83 26.32 4.47 -16.24
CA ASP A 83 26.83 5.77 -15.75
C ASP A 83 26.43 6.10 -14.28
N ASN A 84 25.57 5.30 -13.65
CA ASN A 84 25.18 5.44 -12.24
C ASN A 84 25.80 4.38 -11.30
N ALA A 85 26.56 3.42 -11.81
CA ALA A 85 27.17 2.34 -10.99
C ALA A 85 28.22 2.81 -9.96
N TRP A 86 28.75 4.04 -10.10
CA TRP A 86 29.67 4.67 -9.14
C TRP A 86 28.99 5.04 -7.81
N ARG A 87 27.66 5.19 -7.80
CA ARG A 87 26.88 5.64 -6.63
C ARG A 87 27.06 4.73 -5.42
N THR A 88 27.15 3.42 -5.63
CA THR A 88 27.30 2.42 -4.58
C THR A 88 28.56 2.60 -3.73
N THR A 89 29.66 3.09 -4.33
CA THR A 89 30.96 3.25 -3.65
C THR A 89 31.28 4.69 -3.27
N SER A 90 30.57 5.69 -3.79
CA SER A 90 30.75 7.10 -3.44
C SER A 90 30.55 7.38 -1.93
N GLU A 91 31.47 8.12 -1.31
CA GLU A 91 31.30 8.64 0.06
C GLU A 91 30.21 9.70 0.14
N GLU A 92 30.04 10.51 -0.92
CA GLU A 92 29.02 11.56 -1.01
C GLU A 92 27.62 10.94 -1.08
N MET A 93 27.41 9.95 -1.95
CA MET A 93 26.12 9.25 -2.03
C MET A 93 25.83 8.49 -0.74
N ARG A 94 26.84 7.87 -0.12
CA ARG A 94 26.70 7.25 1.21
C ARG A 94 26.44 8.27 2.33
N TYR A 95 26.80 9.54 2.17
CA TYR A 95 26.41 10.62 3.08
C TYR A 95 24.95 11.03 2.85
N ASN A 96 24.55 11.32 1.61
CA ASN A 96 23.16 11.63 1.24
C ASN A 96 22.19 10.54 1.72
N GLU A 97 22.59 9.27 1.56
CA GLU A 97 21.85 8.08 2.01
C GLU A 97 21.58 8.07 3.53
N ARG A 98 22.52 8.57 4.34
CA ARG A 98 22.34 8.71 5.79
C ARG A 98 21.40 9.87 6.10
N VAL A 99 21.62 11.04 5.50
CA VAL A 99 20.77 12.23 5.69
C VAL A 99 19.31 11.93 5.34
N ALA A 100 19.06 11.27 4.21
CA ALA A 100 17.70 10.91 3.78
C ALA A 100 17.02 9.87 4.70
N ASN A 101 17.80 8.99 5.35
CA ASN A 101 17.29 8.01 6.32
C ASN A 101 17.10 8.60 7.73
N GLU A 102 17.87 9.64 8.09
CA GLU A 102 17.79 10.37 9.36
C GLU A 102 16.67 11.44 9.36
N ASP A 103 16.32 12.00 8.20
CA ASP A 103 15.20 12.95 8.04
C ASP A 103 13.84 12.31 8.36
N PRO A 104 13.07 12.83 9.35
CA PRO A 104 11.72 12.34 9.67
C PRO A 104 10.69 12.40 8.54
N GLU A 105 10.93 13.15 7.46
CA GLU A 105 10.02 13.26 6.31
C GLU A 105 10.38 12.32 5.16
N THR A 106 11.67 12.16 4.83
CA THR A 106 12.13 11.24 3.76
C THR A 106 12.54 9.85 4.22
N THR A 107 12.67 9.57 5.52
CA THR A 107 13.16 8.28 6.03
C THR A 107 12.48 7.06 5.43
N TYR A 108 13.27 6.03 5.11
CA TYR A 108 12.77 4.80 4.50
C TYR A 108 11.99 3.92 5.47
N GLN A 109 12.05 4.17 6.78
CA GLN A 109 11.38 3.34 7.79
C GLN A 109 9.86 3.42 7.71
N ASP A 110 9.29 4.59 7.37
CA ASP A 110 7.84 4.75 7.20
C ASP A 110 7.31 3.91 6.02
N ILE A 111 8.00 3.96 4.88
CA ILE A 111 7.61 3.20 3.68
C ILE A 111 7.89 1.70 3.83
N ARG A 112 8.96 1.29 4.53
CA ARG A 112 9.24 -0.12 4.87
C ARG A 112 8.24 -0.69 5.88
N ARG A 113 7.77 0.11 6.83
CA ARG A 113 6.64 -0.24 7.71
C ARG A 113 5.39 -0.52 6.87
N GLY A 114 5.08 0.35 5.89
CA GLY A 114 4.02 0.12 4.91
C GLY A 114 4.21 -1.19 4.12
N ALA A 115 5.41 -1.42 3.59
CA ALA A 115 5.77 -2.62 2.83
C ALA A 115 5.58 -3.93 3.61
N GLU A 116 5.99 -3.96 4.87
CA GLU A 116 5.88 -5.15 5.70
C GLU A 116 4.44 -5.44 6.14
N VAL A 117 3.63 -4.41 6.41
CA VAL A 117 2.18 -4.55 6.55
C VAL A 117 1.59 -5.14 5.28
N HIS A 118 1.92 -4.57 4.11
CA HIS A 118 1.41 -5.01 2.82
C HIS A 118 1.78 -6.48 2.52
N ARG A 119 3.04 -6.89 2.73
CA ARG A 119 3.50 -8.29 2.63
C ARG A 119 2.68 -9.23 3.51
N GLN A 120 2.47 -8.88 4.78
CA GLN A 120 1.70 -9.75 5.70
C GLN A 120 0.22 -9.83 5.33
N VAL A 121 -0.42 -8.71 4.96
CA VAL A 121 -1.83 -8.66 4.57
C VAL A 121 -2.05 -9.37 3.22
N ARG A 122 -1.21 -9.14 2.20
CA ARG A 122 -1.36 -9.78 0.88
C ARG A 122 -1.11 -11.29 0.93
N ARG A 123 -0.14 -11.75 1.74
CA ARG A 123 0.07 -13.19 2.00
C ARG A 123 -1.17 -13.84 2.63
N TYR A 124 -1.85 -13.14 3.55
CA TYR A 124 -3.14 -13.59 4.05
C TYR A 124 -4.24 -13.53 2.98
N ALA A 125 -4.31 -12.46 2.17
CA ALA A 125 -5.30 -12.32 1.10
C ALA A 125 -5.21 -13.45 0.06
N ARG A 126 -4.01 -13.77 -0.43
CA ARG A 126 -3.75 -14.89 -1.36
C ARG A 126 -4.22 -16.25 -0.79
N LYS A 127 -4.09 -16.46 0.53
CA LYS A 127 -4.64 -17.62 1.24
C LYS A 127 -6.17 -17.57 1.36
N MET A 128 -6.71 -16.42 1.78
CA MET A 128 -8.11 -16.21 2.17
C MET A 128 -9.07 -16.16 0.98
N ILE A 129 -8.76 -15.37 -0.05
CA ILE A 129 -9.67 -15.08 -1.17
C ILE A 129 -10.00 -16.37 -1.93
N LYS A 130 -11.29 -16.70 -2.06
CA LYS A 130 -11.79 -17.84 -2.84
C LYS A 130 -13.08 -17.47 -3.57
N PRO A 131 -13.39 -18.13 -4.70
CA PRO A 131 -14.70 -18.05 -5.34
C PRO A 131 -15.84 -18.36 -4.36
N GLY A 132 -16.97 -17.67 -4.52
CA GLY A 132 -18.11 -17.70 -3.61
C GLY A 132 -18.09 -16.61 -2.52
N MET A 133 -16.97 -15.93 -2.30
CA MET A 133 -16.90 -14.76 -1.41
C MET A 133 -17.47 -13.50 -2.08
N SER A 134 -18.09 -12.62 -1.29
CA SER A 134 -18.52 -11.30 -1.80
C SER A 134 -17.32 -10.35 -1.93
N MET A 135 -17.35 -9.42 -2.88
CA MET A 135 -16.27 -8.44 -3.02
C MET A 135 -16.12 -7.58 -1.76
N THR A 136 -17.23 -7.26 -1.09
CA THR A 136 -17.26 -6.51 0.17
C THR A 136 -16.51 -7.24 1.29
N GLU A 137 -16.75 -8.53 1.45
CA GLU A 137 -16.05 -9.37 2.45
C GLU A 137 -14.54 -9.46 2.19
N ILE A 138 -14.13 -9.53 0.92
CA ILE A 138 -12.71 -9.52 0.53
C ILE A 138 -12.07 -8.18 0.91
N ALA A 139 -12.69 -7.06 0.51
CA ALA A 139 -12.20 -5.72 0.82
C ALA A 139 -12.08 -5.49 2.32
N GLU A 140 -13.13 -5.78 3.09
CA GLU A 140 -13.11 -5.60 4.54
C GLU A 140 -12.07 -6.48 5.24
N ASN A 141 -11.82 -7.71 4.78
CA ASN A 141 -10.79 -8.56 5.39
C ASN A 141 -9.36 -8.08 5.12
N ILE A 142 -9.09 -7.54 3.93
CA ILE A 142 -7.82 -6.89 3.57
C ILE A 142 -7.63 -5.64 4.43
N GLU A 143 -8.57 -4.69 4.37
CA GLU A 143 -8.43 -3.41 5.05
C GLU A 143 -8.40 -3.54 6.57
N ASN A 144 -9.22 -4.42 7.17
CA ASN A 144 -9.17 -4.67 8.62
C ASN A 144 -7.85 -5.36 9.02
N GLY A 145 -7.14 -6.00 8.09
CA GLY A 145 -5.76 -6.44 8.25
C GLY A 145 -4.80 -5.24 8.23
N THR A 146 -4.85 -4.42 7.18
CA THR A 146 -4.01 -3.22 7.03
C THR A 146 -4.13 -2.30 8.24
N ARG A 147 -5.34 -1.93 8.65
CA ARG A 147 -5.61 -1.04 9.80
C ARG A 147 -5.03 -1.58 11.11
N ALA A 148 -5.14 -2.89 11.34
CA ALA A 148 -4.65 -3.53 12.54
C ALA A 148 -3.12 -3.67 12.57
N LEU A 149 -2.49 -3.97 11.42
CA LEU A 149 -1.04 -4.16 11.31
C LEU A 149 -0.27 -2.84 11.21
N VAL A 150 -0.77 -1.84 10.48
CA VAL A 150 -0.18 -0.49 10.40
C VAL A 150 -0.47 0.35 11.66
N GLU A 151 -1.36 -0.13 12.52
CA GLU A 151 -1.84 0.57 13.73
C GLU A 151 -2.46 1.92 13.32
N GLU A 152 -3.66 1.87 12.72
CA GLU A 152 -4.39 3.02 12.15
C GLU A 152 -4.52 4.18 13.16
N ASN A 153 -4.04 5.36 12.78
CA ASN A 153 -3.93 6.54 13.64
C ASN A 153 -4.15 7.84 12.84
N GLY A 154 -5.38 8.06 12.38
CA GLY A 154 -5.73 9.26 11.60
C GLY A 154 -4.90 9.35 10.31
N LEU A 155 -4.14 10.43 10.14
CA LEU A 155 -3.26 10.63 8.98
C LEU A 155 -1.83 10.09 9.21
N GLU A 156 -1.46 9.71 10.44
CA GLU A 156 -0.10 9.23 10.75
C GLU A 156 0.14 7.80 10.27
N SER A 157 -0.89 6.95 10.25
CA SER A 157 -0.83 5.60 9.69
C SER A 157 -2.20 5.06 9.33
N GLY A 158 -2.32 4.32 8.24
CA GLY A 158 -3.62 3.83 7.75
C GLY A 158 -3.57 3.16 6.38
N VAL A 159 -4.76 3.00 5.78
CA VAL A 159 -4.95 2.50 4.42
C VAL A 159 -4.62 3.61 3.43
N GLY A 160 -3.64 3.38 2.53
CA GLY A 160 -3.11 4.41 1.62
C GLY A 160 -4.11 4.89 0.57
N PHE A 161 -4.91 3.97 0.06
CA PHE A 161 -6.05 4.20 -0.84
C PHE A 161 -6.98 2.97 -0.80
N PRO A 162 -8.24 3.05 -1.29
CA PRO A 162 -9.20 1.97 -1.14
C PRO A 162 -8.84 0.71 -1.91
N THR A 163 -9.02 -0.45 -1.26
CA THR A 163 -8.75 -1.77 -1.87
C THR A 163 -9.49 -1.97 -3.19
N GLY A 164 -8.75 -1.92 -4.29
CA GLY A 164 -9.18 -2.30 -5.63
C GLY A 164 -9.32 -3.82 -5.76
N LEU A 165 -10.43 -4.25 -6.36
CA LEU A 165 -10.81 -5.65 -6.54
C LEU A 165 -11.31 -5.92 -7.97
N SER A 166 -10.71 -5.25 -8.95
CA SER A 166 -11.19 -5.20 -10.33
C SER A 166 -11.27 -6.59 -10.98
N LEU A 167 -12.44 -6.93 -11.52
CA LEU A 167 -12.68 -8.23 -12.16
C LEU A 167 -12.60 -8.16 -13.68
N ASN A 168 -12.00 -9.19 -14.29
CA ASN A 168 -12.11 -9.51 -15.71
C ASN A 168 -11.68 -8.36 -16.63
N ASN A 169 -12.58 -7.74 -17.40
CA ASN A 169 -12.24 -6.61 -18.28
C ASN A 169 -12.06 -5.28 -17.53
N CYS A 170 -12.48 -5.17 -16.26
CA CYS A 170 -12.12 -4.05 -15.39
C CYS A 170 -10.66 -4.21 -14.96
N ALA A 171 -9.81 -3.25 -15.28
CA ALA A 171 -8.39 -3.21 -14.91
C ALA A 171 -8.20 -2.61 -13.50
N ALA A 172 -8.65 -1.37 -13.30
CA ALA A 172 -8.38 -0.56 -12.11
C ALA A 172 -9.64 0.12 -11.55
N HIS A 173 -9.53 0.69 -10.34
CA HIS A 173 -10.52 1.55 -9.67
C HIS A 173 -11.94 0.96 -9.40
N TYR A 174 -12.16 -0.36 -9.50
CA TYR A 174 -13.35 -0.97 -8.89
C TYR A 174 -13.07 -1.36 -7.43
N SER A 175 -13.90 -0.87 -6.51
CA SER A 175 -14.05 -1.38 -5.15
C SER A 175 -15.54 -1.41 -4.82
N PRO A 176 -16.06 -2.41 -4.07
CA PRO A 176 -17.48 -2.50 -3.79
C PRO A 176 -18.02 -1.26 -3.07
N ASN A 177 -19.24 -0.86 -3.41
CA ASN A 177 -20.02 0.14 -2.70
C ASN A 177 -20.99 -0.53 -1.70
N ALA A 178 -21.59 0.25 -0.79
CA ALA A 178 -22.63 -0.28 0.10
C ALA A 178 -23.82 -0.83 -0.72
N GLY A 179 -24.15 -2.11 -0.52
CA GLY A 179 -25.18 -2.83 -1.28
C GLY A 179 -24.70 -3.53 -2.55
N ASP A 180 -23.39 -3.56 -2.82
CA ASP A 180 -22.81 -4.37 -3.90
C ASP A 180 -23.06 -5.88 -3.67
N THR A 181 -23.55 -6.57 -4.70
CA THR A 181 -23.90 -8.00 -4.68
C THR A 181 -22.99 -8.86 -5.54
N ILE A 182 -21.85 -8.33 -6.01
CA ILE A 182 -20.88 -9.09 -6.80
C ILE A 182 -20.20 -10.13 -5.89
N VAL A 183 -20.16 -11.35 -6.40
CA VAL A 183 -19.54 -12.53 -5.78
C VAL A 183 -18.46 -13.02 -6.73
N LEU A 184 -17.27 -13.29 -6.21
CA LEU A 184 -16.13 -13.78 -6.97
C LEU A 184 -16.41 -15.16 -7.57
N GLN A 185 -16.19 -15.34 -8.88
CA GLN A 185 -16.41 -16.61 -9.58
C GLN A 185 -15.11 -17.38 -9.81
N GLN A 186 -15.23 -18.68 -10.12
CA GLN A 186 -14.09 -19.57 -10.38
C GLN A 186 -13.27 -19.13 -11.60
N SER A 187 -13.94 -18.62 -12.63
CA SER A 187 -13.33 -18.19 -13.89
C SER A 187 -12.83 -16.74 -13.90
N ASP A 188 -12.89 -16.02 -12.77
CA ASP A 188 -12.58 -14.60 -12.72
C ASP A 188 -11.07 -14.31 -12.66
N VAL A 189 -10.65 -13.23 -13.33
CA VAL A 189 -9.31 -12.64 -13.23
C VAL A 189 -9.38 -11.39 -12.36
N LEU A 190 -9.07 -11.56 -11.08
CA LEU A 190 -9.17 -10.56 -10.03
C LEU A 190 -7.84 -9.83 -9.83
N LYS A 191 -7.81 -8.51 -10.00
CA LYS A 191 -6.72 -7.68 -9.48
C LYS A 191 -7.00 -7.38 -8.01
N VAL A 192 -6.00 -7.56 -7.14
CA VAL A 192 -6.03 -7.18 -5.73
C VAL A 192 -4.97 -6.11 -5.52
N ASP A 193 -5.43 -4.93 -5.16
CA ASP A 193 -4.69 -3.68 -5.24
C ASP A 193 -5.01 -2.87 -3.98
N PHE A 194 -4.04 -2.55 -3.12
CA PHE A 194 -4.31 -1.80 -1.88
C PHE A 194 -3.11 -1.09 -1.24
N GLY A 195 -3.27 0.21 -1.02
CA GLY A 195 -2.22 1.02 -0.40
C GLY A 195 -2.11 0.86 1.11
N VAL A 196 -0.91 1.15 1.64
CA VAL A 196 -0.63 1.34 3.07
C VAL A 196 0.16 2.63 3.24
N HIS A 197 -0.20 3.53 4.16
CA HIS A 197 0.61 4.75 4.41
C HIS A 197 1.10 4.84 5.85
N VAL A 198 2.26 5.49 6.00
CA VAL A 198 2.83 5.96 7.28
C VAL A 198 3.39 7.36 7.06
N LYS A 199 2.98 8.34 7.88
CA LYS A 199 3.22 9.80 7.74
C LYS A 199 3.03 10.38 6.33
N GLY A 200 2.18 9.73 5.53
CA GLY A 200 1.92 10.08 4.14
C GLY A 200 2.90 9.51 3.11
N ARG A 201 3.93 8.75 3.52
CA ARG A 201 4.68 7.88 2.58
C ARG A 201 3.75 6.71 2.24
N ILE A 202 3.23 6.66 1.01
CA ILE A 202 2.27 5.64 0.57
C ILE A 202 3.03 4.51 -0.11
N LEU A 203 2.80 3.28 0.33
CA LEU A 203 3.17 2.08 -0.40
C LEU A 203 2.06 1.72 -1.36
N ASP A 204 2.42 1.54 -2.62
CA ASP A 204 1.60 1.02 -3.71
C ASP A 204 2.12 -0.34 -4.20
N SER A 205 1.24 -1.33 -4.42
CA SER A 205 1.61 -2.67 -4.93
C SER A 205 0.39 -3.61 -5.11
N ALA A 206 -0.10 -3.74 -6.33
CA ALA A 206 -1.09 -4.73 -6.75
C ALA A 206 -0.53 -6.10 -7.18
N PHE A 207 -1.41 -7.11 -7.19
CA PHE A 207 -1.18 -8.44 -7.79
C PHE A 207 -2.48 -9.03 -8.35
N THR A 208 -2.36 -9.91 -9.34
CA THR A 208 -3.51 -10.65 -9.88
C THR A 208 -3.69 -12.03 -9.22
N LEU A 209 -4.94 -12.46 -9.11
CA LEU A 209 -5.38 -13.81 -8.77
C LEU A 209 -6.23 -14.41 -9.89
N THR A 210 -5.98 -15.69 -10.14
CA THR A 210 -6.79 -16.62 -10.94
C THR A 210 -7.11 -17.85 -10.10
N PHE A 211 -8.18 -18.57 -10.43
CA PHE A 211 -8.54 -19.85 -9.79
C PHE A 211 -8.62 -21.01 -10.80
N GLU A 212 -8.31 -20.72 -12.07
CA GLU A 212 -8.19 -21.64 -13.19
C GLU A 212 -6.96 -21.27 -14.02
N PRO A 213 -6.22 -22.23 -14.61
CA PRO A 213 -4.95 -21.96 -15.29
C PRO A 213 -5.09 -21.23 -16.64
N SER A 214 -6.33 -21.02 -17.11
CA SER A 214 -6.69 -20.43 -18.40
C SER A 214 -6.08 -19.06 -18.70
N TYR A 215 -5.61 -18.35 -17.67
CA TYR A 215 -4.97 -17.03 -17.79
C TYR A 215 -3.59 -16.95 -17.14
N ASP A 216 -2.97 -18.07 -16.76
CA ASP A 216 -1.64 -18.06 -16.11
C ASP A 216 -0.57 -17.42 -17.01
N LYS A 217 -0.67 -17.59 -18.34
CA LYS A 217 0.19 -16.87 -19.30
C LYS A 217 -0.06 -15.37 -19.40
N LEU A 218 -1.29 -14.90 -19.11
CA LEU A 218 -1.56 -13.46 -18.98
C LEU A 218 -0.85 -12.90 -17.74
N LEU A 219 -0.90 -13.64 -16.62
CA LEU A 219 -0.22 -13.25 -15.39
C LEU A 219 1.31 -13.29 -15.53
N GLU A 220 1.85 -14.30 -16.22
CA GLU A 220 3.28 -14.41 -16.54
C GLU A 220 3.77 -13.22 -17.38
N ALA A 221 3.05 -12.86 -18.44
CA ALA A 221 3.35 -11.73 -19.30
C ALA A 221 3.39 -10.39 -18.52
N VAL A 222 2.34 -10.12 -17.73
CA VAL A 222 2.24 -8.89 -16.95
C VAL A 222 3.31 -8.84 -15.86
N LYS A 223 3.58 -9.95 -15.17
CA LYS A 223 4.64 -9.96 -14.16
C LYS A 223 6.03 -9.73 -14.79
N ALA A 224 6.31 -10.35 -15.93
CA ALA A 224 7.56 -10.14 -16.67
C ALA A 224 7.71 -8.69 -17.16
N ALA A 225 6.63 -8.08 -17.64
CA ALA A 225 6.62 -6.67 -18.06
C ALA A 225 6.84 -5.72 -16.87
N THR A 226 6.19 -5.97 -15.73
CA THR A 226 6.42 -5.21 -14.47
C THR A 226 7.86 -5.38 -13.97
N ASP A 227 8.37 -6.62 -13.93
CA ASP A 227 9.76 -6.87 -13.52
C ASP A 227 10.77 -6.23 -14.49
N THR A 228 10.46 -6.12 -15.79
CA THR A 228 11.25 -5.31 -16.73
C THR A 228 11.14 -3.81 -16.43
N GLY A 229 9.94 -3.27 -16.20
CA GLY A 229 9.76 -1.86 -15.84
C GLY A 229 10.57 -1.49 -14.59
N ILE A 230 10.53 -2.35 -13.56
CA ILE A 230 11.34 -2.24 -12.35
C ILE A 230 12.83 -2.30 -12.67
N ARG A 231 13.25 -3.24 -13.53
CA ARG A 231 14.66 -3.49 -13.90
C ARG A 231 15.28 -2.32 -14.66
N GLU A 232 14.55 -1.67 -15.56
CA GLU A 232 15.05 -0.51 -16.32
C GLU A 232 14.92 0.82 -15.55
N ALA A 233 13.95 0.96 -14.65
CA ALA A 233 13.79 2.16 -13.84
C ALA A 233 15.06 2.49 -13.02
N GLY A 234 15.41 3.77 -12.93
CA GLY A 234 16.60 4.24 -12.22
C GLY A 234 16.83 5.73 -12.42
N ILE A 235 17.70 6.32 -11.59
CA ILE A 235 18.07 7.74 -11.71
C ILE A 235 18.62 8.00 -13.13
N ASP A 236 18.25 9.16 -13.70
CA ASP A 236 18.57 9.60 -15.07
C ASP A 236 17.91 8.83 -16.23
N VAL A 237 17.16 7.74 -15.97
CA VAL A 237 16.46 6.97 -17.03
C VAL A 237 15.20 7.72 -17.49
N ARG A 238 14.90 7.67 -18.80
CA ARG A 238 13.72 8.35 -19.38
C ARG A 238 12.46 7.51 -19.29
N LEU A 239 11.32 8.17 -19.03
CA LEU A 239 10.03 7.49 -18.91
C LEU A 239 9.58 6.82 -20.24
N GLY A 240 9.88 7.42 -21.40
CA GLY A 240 9.58 6.85 -22.71
C GLY A 240 10.39 5.58 -23.05
N GLU A 241 11.60 5.46 -22.52
CA GLU A 241 12.47 4.28 -22.71
C GLU A 241 11.96 3.09 -21.88
N ILE A 242 11.57 3.34 -20.62
CA ILE A 242 10.97 2.34 -19.73
C ILE A 242 9.66 1.80 -20.35
N GLY A 243 8.80 2.68 -20.85
CA GLY A 243 7.55 2.28 -21.53
C GLY A 243 7.77 1.45 -22.79
N GLY A 244 8.86 1.69 -23.53
CA GLY A 244 9.26 0.84 -24.65
C GLY A 244 9.65 -0.58 -24.23
N ALA A 245 10.45 -0.71 -23.18
CA ALA A 245 10.89 -2.02 -22.66
C ALA A 245 9.74 -2.82 -22.01
N ILE A 246 8.81 -2.13 -21.32
CA ILE A 246 7.56 -2.72 -20.82
C ILE A 246 6.75 -3.28 -21.98
N GLN A 247 6.55 -2.51 -23.05
CA GLN A 247 5.76 -2.93 -24.22
C GLN A 247 6.39 -4.12 -24.94
N GLU A 248 7.70 -4.06 -25.24
CA GLU A 248 8.42 -5.16 -25.90
C GLU A 248 8.34 -6.46 -25.10
N THR A 249 8.46 -6.37 -23.77
CA THR A 249 8.29 -7.53 -22.89
C THR A 249 6.84 -8.04 -22.93
N MET A 250 5.85 -7.17 -22.73
CA MET A 250 4.43 -7.53 -22.65
C MET A 250 3.91 -8.17 -23.95
N GLU A 251 4.20 -7.54 -25.10
CA GLU A 251 3.68 -7.95 -26.41
C GLU A 251 4.46 -9.14 -27.03
N SER A 252 5.53 -9.61 -26.36
CA SER A 252 6.20 -10.88 -26.70
C SER A 252 5.41 -12.13 -26.27
N TYR A 253 4.34 -11.97 -25.48
CA TYR A 253 3.52 -13.05 -24.96
C TYR A 253 2.18 -13.21 -25.68
N GLU A 254 1.71 -14.45 -25.74
CA GLU A 254 0.36 -14.81 -26.18
C GLU A 254 -0.32 -15.77 -25.19
N VAL A 255 -1.66 -15.78 -25.22
CA VAL A 255 -2.52 -16.58 -24.32
C VAL A 255 -3.55 -17.32 -25.17
N GLU A 256 -3.60 -18.64 -25.07
CA GLU A 256 -4.64 -19.45 -25.70
C GLU A 256 -5.82 -19.64 -24.74
N VAL A 257 -7.03 -19.26 -25.18
CA VAL A 257 -8.27 -19.43 -24.43
C VAL A 257 -9.32 -20.04 -25.35
N ASN A 258 -9.84 -21.22 -24.97
CA ASN A 258 -10.86 -21.97 -25.72
C ASN A 258 -10.49 -22.22 -27.20
N GLY A 259 -9.24 -22.62 -27.47
CA GLY A 259 -8.78 -22.91 -28.84
C GLY A 259 -8.50 -21.68 -29.69
N LYS A 260 -8.41 -20.48 -29.09
CA LYS A 260 -8.08 -19.23 -29.76
C LYS A 260 -6.95 -18.51 -29.04
N VAL A 261 -5.91 -18.18 -29.79
CA VAL A 261 -4.76 -17.38 -29.34
C VAL A 261 -5.10 -15.88 -29.33
N TYR A 262 -4.63 -15.18 -28.31
CA TYR A 262 -4.69 -13.73 -28.14
C TYR A 262 -3.28 -13.21 -27.81
N PRO A 263 -2.72 -12.23 -28.56
CA PRO A 263 -1.51 -11.54 -28.09
C PRO A 263 -1.87 -10.73 -26.84
N VAL A 264 -0.97 -10.71 -25.85
CA VAL A 264 -1.11 -9.82 -24.69
C VAL A 264 -0.75 -8.41 -25.13
N LYS A 265 -1.59 -7.43 -24.77
CA LYS A 265 -1.32 -6.02 -25.06
C LYS A 265 -1.14 -5.24 -23.77
N ALA A 266 -0.19 -4.32 -23.76
CA ALA A 266 -0.17 -3.25 -22.77
C ALA A 266 -1.47 -2.43 -22.85
N ILE A 267 -1.97 -1.95 -21.70
CA ILE A 267 -3.08 -0.98 -21.70
C ILE A 267 -2.50 0.43 -21.91
N GLU A 268 -2.63 0.95 -23.13
CA GLU A 268 -1.93 2.16 -23.62
C GLU A 268 -2.25 3.46 -22.86
N ASN A 269 -3.35 3.48 -22.11
CA ASN A 269 -3.86 4.65 -21.37
C ASN A 269 -4.02 4.40 -19.87
N LEU A 270 -3.22 3.47 -19.32
CA LEU A 270 -2.86 3.43 -17.90
C LEU A 270 -1.38 3.80 -17.75
N SER A 271 -0.90 4.00 -16.52
CA SER A 271 0.50 4.32 -16.25
C SER A 271 0.84 4.12 -14.77
N GLY A 272 1.98 3.49 -14.48
CA GLY A 272 2.64 3.70 -13.19
C GLY A 272 2.99 5.18 -12.99
N HIS A 273 3.40 5.58 -11.80
CA HIS A 273 3.54 7.00 -11.46
C HIS A 273 4.58 7.26 -10.38
N SER A 274 5.09 8.49 -10.31
CA SER A 274 5.75 8.95 -9.08
C SER A 274 4.72 9.00 -7.95
N ILE A 275 5.17 8.89 -6.70
CA ILE A 275 4.32 9.03 -5.50
C ILE A 275 4.84 10.21 -4.69
N ASN A 276 3.94 11.07 -4.22
CA ASN A 276 4.26 12.19 -3.33
C ASN A 276 3.72 11.93 -1.92
N ARG A 277 4.21 12.66 -0.92
CA ARG A 277 3.73 12.53 0.46
C ARG A 277 2.26 12.96 0.55
N TYR A 278 1.38 12.06 1.00
CA TYR A 278 -0.08 12.19 1.00
C TYR A 278 -0.74 12.36 -0.38
N GLN A 279 -0.05 12.06 -1.48
CA GLN A 279 -0.54 12.23 -2.85
C GLN A 279 -0.10 11.04 -3.71
N ILE A 280 -1.04 10.17 -4.07
CA ILE A 280 -0.74 8.90 -4.75
C ILE A 280 -0.09 9.11 -6.14
N HIS A 281 -0.67 9.98 -6.97
CA HIS A 281 -0.09 10.37 -8.26
C HIS A 281 0.75 11.65 -8.10
N GLY A 282 2.07 11.50 -8.00
CA GLY A 282 3.04 12.58 -7.76
C GLY A 282 3.32 13.52 -8.95
N GLY A 283 2.87 13.15 -10.15
CA GLY A 283 2.88 14.03 -11.34
C GLY A 283 3.74 13.56 -12.52
N LYS A 284 4.60 12.55 -12.34
CA LYS A 284 5.27 11.83 -13.43
C LYS A 284 4.53 10.52 -13.71
N SER A 285 4.43 10.11 -14.98
CA SER A 285 3.74 8.88 -15.42
C SER A 285 4.67 7.96 -16.21
N VAL A 286 4.79 6.72 -15.75
CA VAL A 286 5.48 5.61 -16.42
C VAL A 286 4.47 4.90 -17.34
N LEU A 287 4.38 5.36 -18.60
CA LEU A 287 3.49 4.75 -19.59
C LEU A 287 3.94 3.31 -19.92
N LEU A 288 2.99 2.43 -20.26
CA LEU A 288 3.25 1.01 -20.59
C LEU A 288 3.62 0.77 -22.06
N VAL A 289 3.65 1.82 -22.87
CA VAL A 289 3.85 1.78 -24.32
C VAL A 289 4.97 2.72 -24.75
N LYS A 290 5.67 2.37 -25.82
CA LYS A 290 6.76 3.19 -26.37
C LYS A 290 6.25 4.58 -26.75
N ASN A 291 6.94 5.60 -26.27
CA ASN A 291 6.62 7.00 -26.49
C ASN A 291 7.89 7.86 -26.42
N ASP A 292 7.79 9.12 -26.82
CA ASP A 292 8.94 10.04 -26.92
C ASP A 292 9.20 10.84 -25.63
N ASP A 293 8.59 10.52 -24.48
CA ASP A 293 8.78 11.29 -23.24
C ASP A 293 10.25 11.27 -22.78
N GLN A 294 10.83 12.47 -22.77
CA GLN A 294 12.22 12.73 -22.39
C GLN A 294 12.40 13.01 -20.89
N THR A 295 11.30 13.10 -20.14
CA THR A 295 11.29 13.27 -18.67
C THR A 295 12.09 12.16 -18.01
N LYS A 296 12.86 12.51 -16.98
CA LYS A 296 13.74 11.59 -16.24
C LYS A 296 13.18 11.26 -14.86
N MET A 297 13.56 10.08 -14.37
CA MET A 297 13.52 9.74 -12.95
C MET A 297 14.71 10.39 -12.21
N GLU A 298 14.48 10.88 -10.99
CA GLU A 298 15.43 11.68 -10.20
C GLU A 298 15.76 11.02 -8.84
N GLU A 299 16.84 11.48 -8.21
CA GLU A 299 17.29 10.99 -6.89
C GLU A 299 16.28 11.37 -5.79
N GLY A 300 15.97 10.43 -4.90
CA GLY A 300 15.02 10.62 -3.80
C GLY A 300 13.55 10.43 -4.18
N GLU A 301 13.22 10.35 -5.47
CA GLU A 301 11.89 9.97 -5.93
C GLU A 301 11.54 8.52 -5.56
N TYR A 302 10.25 8.23 -5.50
CA TYR A 302 9.73 6.87 -5.40
C TYR A 302 8.53 6.72 -6.34
N PHE A 303 8.41 5.54 -6.94
CA PHE A 303 7.48 5.28 -8.04
C PHE A 303 6.69 4.01 -7.79
N ALA A 304 5.39 4.06 -8.07
CA ALA A 304 4.58 2.91 -8.41
C ALA A 304 4.97 2.43 -9.82
N ILE A 305 5.59 1.24 -9.91
CA ILE A 305 5.85 0.59 -11.19
C ILE A 305 4.84 -0.54 -11.36
N GLU A 306 3.69 -0.19 -11.92
CA GLU A 306 2.64 -1.12 -12.35
C GLU A 306 2.65 -1.35 -13.86
N THR A 307 2.21 -2.53 -14.28
CA THR A 307 1.82 -2.78 -15.67
C THR A 307 0.51 -3.56 -15.72
N PHE A 308 -0.23 -3.35 -16.81
CA PHE A 308 -1.51 -3.98 -17.11
C PHE A 308 -1.46 -4.63 -18.49
N GLY A 309 -1.76 -5.92 -18.54
CA GLY A 309 -1.91 -6.69 -19.77
C GLY A 309 -3.37 -6.97 -20.06
N SER A 310 -3.78 -6.92 -21.32
CA SER A 310 -5.16 -7.15 -21.78
C SER A 310 -5.20 -8.10 -22.98
N THR A 311 -6.17 -9.03 -22.97
CA THR A 311 -6.54 -9.82 -24.18
C THR A 311 -7.52 -9.08 -25.11
N GLY A 312 -7.89 -7.85 -24.75
CA GLY A 312 -8.91 -7.04 -25.40
C GLY A 312 -8.37 -6.08 -26.47
N ARG A 313 -8.74 -4.80 -26.35
CA ARG A 313 -8.24 -3.77 -27.26
C ARG A 313 -6.85 -3.26 -26.86
N GLY A 314 -6.51 -3.29 -25.57
CA GLY A 314 -5.30 -2.65 -25.02
C GLY A 314 -5.55 -1.21 -24.59
N ARG A 315 -6.79 -0.88 -24.18
CA ARG A 315 -7.21 0.48 -23.81
C ARG A 315 -8.46 0.44 -22.93
N VAL A 316 -8.44 1.15 -21.81
CA VAL A 316 -9.58 1.27 -20.89
C VAL A 316 -10.47 2.49 -21.19
N VAL A 317 -11.73 2.38 -20.81
CA VAL A 317 -12.70 3.48 -20.70
C VAL A 317 -13.43 3.39 -19.36
N GLU A 318 -13.97 4.50 -18.88
CA GLU A 318 -14.73 4.57 -17.63
C GLU A 318 -16.02 3.73 -17.74
N ASN A 319 -16.22 2.76 -16.84
CA ASN A 319 -17.42 1.92 -16.83
C ASN A 319 -17.73 1.32 -15.46
N GLY A 320 -18.82 1.76 -14.84
CA GLY A 320 -19.31 1.25 -13.55
C GLY A 320 -19.71 2.37 -12.60
N ASP A 321 -20.19 2.01 -11.40
CA ASP A 321 -20.43 2.97 -10.33
C ASP A 321 -19.11 3.43 -9.70
N VAL A 322 -18.87 4.74 -9.67
CA VAL A 322 -17.71 5.33 -8.96
C VAL A 322 -17.71 4.89 -7.49
N SER A 323 -16.64 4.24 -7.05
CA SER A 323 -16.36 3.96 -5.64
C SER A 323 -15.27 4.85 -5.07
N HIS A 324 -14.23 5.14 -5.86
CA HIS A 324 -13.02 5.85 -5.45
C HIS A 324 -13.12 7.37 -5.67
N TYR A 325 -12.57 8.12 -4.72
CA TYR A 325 -12.51 9.58 -4.72
C TYR A 325 -11.22 10.04 -4.05
N ALA A 326 -10.66 11.19 -4.42
CA ALA A 326 -9.59 11.85 -3.67
C ALA A 326 -9.84 13.35 -3.60
N ARG A 327 -9.36 14.03 -2.56
CA ARG A 327 -9.35 15.49 -2.56
C ARG A 327 -8.23 15.98 -3.48
N VAL A 328 -8.54 16.93 -4.37
CA VAL A 328 -7.52 17.59 -5.20
C VAL A 328 -6.59 18.40 -4.30
N VAL A 329 -5.27 18.21 -4.47
CA VAL A 329 -4.23 18.87 -3.65
C VAL A 329 -4.39 20.39 -3.76
N ASP A 330 -4.23 20.92 -4.97
CA ASP A 330 -4.42 22.33 -5.31
C ASP A 330 -5.88 22.66 -5.67
N ALA A 331 -6.83 22.15 -4.87
CA ALA A 331 -8.26 22.38 -5.07
C ALA A 331 -8.61 23.89 -5.17
N PRO A 332 -9.44 24.30 -6.15
CA PRO A 332 -9.80 25.70 -6.34
C PRO A 332 -10.59 26.25 -5.14
N HIS A 333 -10.35 27.51 -4.79
CA HIS A 333 -11.08 28.18 -3.71
C HIS A 333 -12.52 28.52 -4.15
N VAL A 334 -13.46 27.59 -3.92
CA VAL A 334 -14.87 27.76 -4.28
C VAL A 334 -15.75 27.97 -3.04
N PRO A 335 -16.48 29.11 -2.93
CA PRO A 335 -17.41 29.37 -1.82
C PRO A 335 -18.65 28.45 -1.80
N LEU A 336 -18.49 27.24 -1.23
CA LEU A 336 -19.57 26.25 -1.10
C LEU A 336 -20.82 26.82 -0.43
N ARG A 337 -21.95 26.82 -1.16
CA ARG A 337 -23.26 27.27 -0.63
C ARG A 337 -23.98 26.15 0.14
N LEU A 338 -23.84 24.90 -0.29
CA LEU A 338 -24.51 23.74 0.31
C LEU A 338 -23.87 23.34 1.64
N THR A 339 -24.63 23.39 2.73
CA THR A 339 -24.14 23.08 4.09
C THR A 339 -23.65 21.63 4.22
N SER A 340 -24.31 20.65 3.59
CA SER A 340 -23.85 19.25 3.63
C SER A 340 -22.51 19.05 2.90
N ALA A 341 -22.23 19.80 1.83
CA ALA A 341 -20.92 19.77 1.17
C ALA A 341 -19.82 20.38 2.06
N LYS A 342 -20.12 21.43 2.83
CA LYS A 342 -19.19 21.97 3.86
C LYS A 342 -18.89 20.96 4.96
N THR A 343 -19.92 20.26 5.47
CA THR A 343 -19.74 19.21 6.49
C THR A 343 -18.93 18.05 5.95
N LEU A 344 -19.29 17.52 4.78
CA LEU A 344 -18.60 16.41 4.14
C LEU A 344 -17.14 16.75 3.82
N LEU A 345 -16.85 17.95 3.29
CA LEU A 345 -15.48 18.39 3.03
C LEU A 345 -14.66 18.50 4.33
N LYS A 346 -15.26 18.97 5.42
CA LYS A 346 -14.61 18.95 6.74
C LYS A 346 -14.29 17.51 7.20
N SER A 347 -15.18 16.56 6.91
CA SER A 347 -14.98 15.14 7.21
C SER A 347 -13.84 14.53 6.37
N ILE A 348 -13.84 14.76 5.06
CA ILE A 348 -12.75 14.35 4.14
C ILE A 348 -11.41 14.93 4.59
N ASN A 349 -11.36 16.24 4.85
CA ASN A 349 -10.15 16.93 5.30
C ASN A 349 -9.61 16.40 6.64
N LYS A 350 -10.48 15.95 7.56
CA LYS A 350 -10.08 15.43 8.86
C LYS A 350 -9.54 14.00 8.78
N ASN A 351 -10.20 13.14 7.99
CA ASN A 351 -9.98 11.70 8.06
C ASN A 351 -9.12 11.14 6.90
N PHE A 352 -9.01 11.86 5.77
CA PHE A 352 -8.22 11.43 4.59
C PHE A 352 -7.23 12.50 4.10
N GLY A 353 -7.52 13.79 4.31
CA GLY A 353 -6.68 14.88 3.81
C GLY A 353 -6.71 14.94 2.28
N THR A 354 -5.65 14.49 1.63
CA THR A 354 -5.52 14.29 0.17
C THR A 354 -5.38 12.82 -0.24
N LEU A 355 -5.34 11.88 0.71
CA LEU A 355 -5.35 10.45 0.42
C LEU A 355 -6.67 10.04 -0.26
N PRO A 356 -6.64 9.08 -1.21
CA PRO A 356 -7.87 8.54 -1.78
C PRO A 356 -8.71 7.79 -0.73
N PHE A 357 -10.04 7.87 -0.89
CA PHE A 357 -11.05 7.24 -0.04
C PHE A 357 -12.18 6.67 -0.90
N CYS A 358 -13.04 5.84 -0.32
CA CYS A 358 -14.23 5.33 -1.02
C CYS A 358 -15.52 5.56 -0.21
N ARG A 359 -16.67 5.31 -0.85
CA ARG A 359 -17.99 5.44 -0.22
C ARG A 359 -18.09 4.64 1.09
N ARG A 360 -17.60 3.39 1.12
CA ARG A 360 -17.54 2.56 2.33
C ARG A 360 -16.77 3.20 3.50
N TYR A 361 -15.82 4.12 3.23
CA TYR A 361 -15.07 4.79 4.29
C TYR A 361 -15.87 5.96 4.88
N LEU A 362 -16.67 6.65 4.05
CA LEU A 362 -17.67 7.60 4.53
C LEU A 362 -18.76 6.89 5.36
N ASP A 363 -19.24 5.73 4.88
CA ASP A 363 -20.21 4.90 5.60
C ASP A 363 -19.66 4.47 6.98
N ARG A 364 -18.39 4.01 7.04
CA ARG A 364 -17.69 3.64 8.29
C ARG A 364 -17.51 4.82 9.26
N LEU A 365 -17.40 6.05 8.75
CA LEU A 365 -17.35 7.28 9.56
C LEU A 365 -18.74 7.71 10.07
N GLY A 366 -19.82 7.05 9.65
CA GLY A 366 -21.20 7.41 10.00
C GLY A 366 -21.79 8.55 9.15
N GLU A 367 -21.13 8.94 8.05
CA GLU A 367 -21.72 9.86 7.08
C GLU A 367 -22.92 9.19 6.41
N THR A 368 -24.03 9.91 6.23
CA THR A 368 -25.23 9.37 5.57
C THR A 368 -25.82 10.34 4.57
N LYS A 369 -26.45 9.81 3.51
CA LYS A 369 -27.08 10.59 2.42
C LYS A 369 -26.13 11.59 1.72
N TYR A 370 -24.81 11.34 1.81
CA TYR A 370 -23.76 12.26 1.38
C TYR A 370 -23.59 12.37 -0.14
N LEU A 371 -24.16 11.47 -0.97
CA LEU A 371 -23.93 11.43 -2.42
C LEU A 371 -24.20 12.78 -3.12
N LEU A 372 -25.26 13.51 -2.76
CA LEU A 372 -25.52 14.84 -3.33
C LEU A 372 -24.42 15.86 -2.95
N ALA A 373 -23.87 15.77 -1.75
CA ALA A 373 -22.78 16.62 -1.30
C ALA A 373 -21.44 16.22 -1.95
N LEU A 374 -21.18 14.92 -2.12
CA LEU A 374 -19.98 14.39 -2.75
C LEU A 374 -19.94 14.76 -4.25
N ASN A 375 -21.02 14.50 -4.98
CA ASN A 375 -21.16 14.90 -6.38
C ASN A 375 -21.08 16.43 -6.55
N HIS A 376 -21.53 17.22 -5.56
CA HIS A 376 -21.31 18.66 -5.58
C HIS A 376 -19.83 19.02 -5.41
N LEU A 377 -19.09 18.42 -4.47
CA LEU A 377 -17.65 18.65 -4.32
C LEU A 377 -16.85 18.29 -5.59
N VAL A 378 -17.24 17.22 -6.27
CA VAL A 378 -16.72 16.85 -7.60
C VAL A 378 -17.05 17.92 -8.64
N SER A 379 -18.31 18.35 -8.74
CA SER A 379 -18.73 19.41 -9.68
C SER A 379 -18.06 20.79 -9.44
N GLN A 380 -17.33 20.97 -8.35
CA GLN A 380 -16.57 22.19 -8.04
C GLN A 380 -15.05 21.99 -8.12
N GLY A 381 -14.57 20.81 -8.55
CA GLY A 381 -13.15 20.48 -8.68
C GLY A 381 -12.39 20.34 -7.35
N ILE A 382 -13.11 20.21 -6.22
CA ILE A 382 -12.50 20.10 -4.88
C ILE A 382 -12.14 18.64 -4.59
N VAL A 383 -12.95 17.72 -5.08
CA VAL A 383 -12.75 16.27 -5.03
C VAL A 383 -12.70 15.78 -6.48
N GLN A 384 -11.83 14.82 -6.79
CA GLN A 384 -11.85 14.10 -8.04
C GLN A 384 -12.48 12.72 -7.79
N ASP A 385 -13.37 12.30 -8.69
CA ASP A 385 -13.84 10.92 -8.78
C ASP A 385 -12.93 10.07 -9.69
N TYR A 386 -12.79 8.80 -9.32
CA TYR A 386 -12.01 7.81 -10.07
C TYR A 386 -12.95 6.64 -10.40
N PRO A 387 -13.65 6.67 -11.55
CA PRO A 387 -14.50 5.57 -11.99
C PRO A 387 -13.69 4.31 -12.30
N PRO A 388 -14.31 3.11 -12.23
CA PRO A 388 -13.68 1.87 -12.67
C PRO A 388 -13.28 1.92 -14.14
N LEU A 389 -12.08 1.43 -14.45
CA LEU A 389 -11.46 1.54 -15.77
C LEU A 389 -11.46 0.19 -16.50
N CYS A 390 -12.22 0.09 -17.59
CA CYS A 390 -12.56 -1.17 -18.26
C CYS A 390 -12.10 -1.22 -19.73
N ASP A 391 -11.40 -2.31 -20.11
CA ASP A 391 -11.30 -2.74 -21.52
C ASP A 391 -12.68 -3.31 -21.96
N GLN A 392 -12.79 -3.71 -23.23
CA GLN A 392 -14.02 -4.25 -23.81
C GLN A 392 -14.53 -5.49 -23.07
N ARG A 393 -15.87 -5.57 -22.94
CA ARG A 393 -16.56 -6.70 -22.32
C ARG A 393 -16.11 -8.03 -22.93
N GLY A 394 -15.67 -8.96 -22.09
CA GLY A 394 -15.18 -10.28 -22.50
C GLY A 394 -13.67 -10.36 -22.75
N ALA A 395 -12.94 -9.25 -22.65
CA ALA A 395 -11.49 -9.29 -22.41
C ALA A 395 -11.20 -9.72 -20.96
N MET A 396 -9.99 -10.20 -20.71
CA MET A 396 -9.41 -10.29 -19.36
C MET A 396 -8.23 -9.33 -19.26
N THR A 397 -8.08 -8.71 -18.09
CA THR A 397 -6.94 -7.87 -17.72
C THR A 397 -6.26 -8.40 -16.47
N ALA A 398 -4.94 -8.30 -16.41
CA ALA A 398 -4.11 -8.60 -15.23
C ALA A 398 -3.21 -7.40 -14.91
N GLN A 399 -2.86 -7.22 -13.64
CA GLN A 399 -1.97 -6.18 -13.07
C GLN A 399 -0.91 -6.85 -12.16
N PHE A 400 0.31 -6.32 -12.19
CA PHE A 400 1.34 -6.57 -11.16
C PHE A 400 2.12 -5.28 -10.93
N GLU A 401 2.53 -5.03 -9.69
CA GLU A 401 3.13 -3.75 -9.32
C GLU A 401 4.04 -3.81 -8.09
N HIS A 402 5.07 -2.98 -8.09
CA HIS A 402 5.80 -2.60 -6.88
C HIS A 402 6.12 -1.10 -6.78
N THR A 403 6.05 -0.57 -5.56
CA THR A 403 6.77 0.65 -5.18
C THR A 403 8.28 0.40 -5.24
N ILE A 404 9.00 1.29 -5.93
CA ILE A 404 10.47 1.38 -5.89
C ILE A 404 10.92 2.71 -5.28
N LEU A 405 12.04 2.70 -4.55
CA LEU A 405 12.72 3.89 -4.03
C LEU A 405 14.00 4.14 -4.84
N LEU A 406 14.20 5.37 -5.32
CA LEU A 406 15.42 5.78 -6.01
C LEU A 406 16.39 6.44 -5.04
N ARG A 407 16.94 5.62 -4.13
CA ARG A 407 17.84 6.07 -3.05
C ARG A 407 19.19 6.54 -3.64
N PRO A 408 19.95 7.42 -2.96
CA PRO A 408 21.21 7.94 -3.47
C PRO A 408 22.23 6.87 -3.89
N THR A 409 22.33 5.75 -3.14
CA THR A 409 23.30 4.68 -3.44
C THR A 409 22.74 3.54 -4.29
N ARG A 410 21.45 3.22 -4.17
CA ARG A 410 20.82 2.00 -4.72
C ARG A 410 19.35 2.23 -5.06
N LYS A 411 18.78 1.38 -5.92
CA LYS A 411 17.33 1.23 -6.06
C LYS A 411 16.83 0.20 -5.05
N GLU A 412 15.69 0.44 -4.41
CA GLU A 412 15.05 -0.53 -3.49
C GLU A 412 13.62 -0.82 -3.94
N VAL A 413 13.33 -2.07 -4.32
CA VAL A 413 11.97 -2.55 -4.57
C VAL A 413 11.32 -2.85 -3.21
N VAL A 414 10.93 -1.78 -2.52
CA VAL A 414 10.56 -1.81 -1.08
C VAL A 414 9.39 -2.77 -0.80
N SER A 415 8.45 -2.90 -1.75
CA SER A 415 7.29 -3.79 -1.68
C SER A 415 7.53 -5.24 -2.17
N ARG A 416 8.74 -5.63 -2.60
CA ARG A 416 9.04 -7.01 -3.00
C ARG A 416 8.81 -7.98 -1.83
N GLY A 417 8.45 -9.23 -2.14
CA GLY A 417 8.34 -10.32 -1.16
C GLY A 417 8.73 -11.67 -1.74
N GLU A 418 8.42 -12.75 -1.01
CA GLU A 418 8.61 -14.14 -1.47
C GLU A 418 7.54 -14.58 -2.49
N ASP A 419 6.47 -13.78 -2.66
CA ASP A 419 5.24 -14.15 -3.35
C ASP A 419 5.07 -13.56 -4.76
N TYR A 420 5.70 -12.40 -5.03
CA TYR A 420 5.97 -11.83 -6.35
C TYR A 420 7.10 -10.79 -6.25
#